data_AF-A0A653ST25-F1
#
_entry.id   AF-A0A653ST25-F1
#
_cell.length_a   1.000
_cell.length_b   1.000
_cell.length_c   1.000
_cell.angle_alpha   90.00
_cell.angle_beta   90.00
_cell.angle_gamma   90.00
#
_symmetry.space_group_name_H-M   'P 1'
#
loop_
_entity.id
_entity.type
_entity.pdbx_description
1 polymer ?
#
loop_
_entity_poly.entity_id
_entity_poly.type
_entity_poly.pdbx_seq_one_letter_code
_entity_poly.pdbx_strand_id
1 'polypeptide(L)'
;MPLPAYNPVILAEMTRAAHADLPDADWHELEPVLRAQWERMPRAIGWDTARPSAAAHFRSLRGLPDAAEVVGVDPAGARQELT
;
A
#
# COMPACT_ATOMS: atom_id res chain seq x y z
N MET A 1 10.98 30.90 -3.44
CA MET A 1 11.24 29.44 -3.42
C MET A 1 9.89 28.74 -3.49
N PRO A 2 9.52 28.04 -4.57
CA PRO A 2 8.29 27.26 -4.56
C PRO A 2 8.49 26.08 -3.60
N LEU A 3 7.56 25.92 -2.65
CA LEU A 3 7.53 24.75 -1.75
C LEU A 3 7.55 23.48 -2.62
N PRO A 4 8.36 22.45 -2.29
CA PRO A 4 8.32 21.21 -3.06
C PRO A 4 6.87 20.70 -3.09
N ALA A 5 6.40 20.40 -4.30
CA ALA A 5 4.99 20.13 -4.61
C ALA A 5 4.38 19.01 -3.75
N TYR A 6 5.19 18.14 -3.18
CA TYR A 6 4.81 17.10 -2.23
C TYR A 6 6.09 16.34 -1.85
N ASN A 7 6.30 16.06 -0.56
CA ASN A 7 7.35 15.12 -0.15
C ASN A 7 6.71 13.75 0.11
N PRO A 8 7.02 12.70 -0.69
CA PRO A 8 6.43 11.37 -0.53
C PRO A 8 6.66 10.75 0.86
N VAL A 9 7.74 11.17 1.53
CA VAL A 9 8.02 10.75 2.92
C VAL A 9 6.91 11.19 3.87
N ILE A 10 6.33 12.38 3.69
CA ILE A 10 5.28 12.88 4.58
C ILE A 10 4.05 11.95 4.53
N LEU A 11 3.62 11.53 3.33
CA LEU A 11 2.47 10.63 3.22
C LEU A 11 2.78 9.25 3.78
N ALA A 12 4.00 8.75 3.58
CA ALA A 12 4.44 7.48 4.15
C ALA A 12 4.40 7.53 5.69
N GLU A 13 4.91 8.61 6.31
CA GLU A 13 4.87 8.78 7.76
C GLU A 13 3.46 8.97 8.30
N MET A 14 2.60 9.74 7.61
CA MET A 14 1.19 9.85 7.97
C MET A 14 0.48 8.49 7.93
N THR A 15 0.75 7.70 6.90
CA THR A 15 0.20 6.34 6.75
C THR A 15 0.69 5.43 7.87
N ARG A 16 1.98 5.50 8.22
CA ARG A 16 2.55 4.75 9.35
C ARG A 16 1.92 5.16 10.68
N ALA A 17 1.77 6.45 10.93
CA ALA A 17 1.17 6.95 12.16
C ALA A 17 -0.30 6.51 12.30
N ALA A 18 -1.10 6.68 11.25
CA ALA A 18 -2.50 6.26 11.26
C ALA A 18 -2.63 4.74 11.48
N HIS A 19 -1.75 3.93 10.89
CA HIS A 19 -1.75 2.48 11.11
C HIS A 19 -1.28 2.11 12.52
N ALA A 20 -0.36 2.86 13.12
CA ALA A 20 0.08 2.62 14.50
C ALA A 20 -1.04 2.92 15.51
N ASP A 21 -1.88 3.93 15.24
CA ASP A 21 -3.04 4.26 16.08
C ASP A 21 -4.18 3.23 15.94
N LEU A 22 -4.31 2.62 14.77
CA LEU A 22 -5.35 1.63 14.44
C LEU A 22 -4.74 0.40 13.73
N PRO A 23 -4.00 -0.46 14.45
CA PRO A 23 -3.21 -1.54 13.83
C PRO A 23 -4.06 -2.62 13.14
N ASP A 24 -5.28 -2.81 13.62
CA ASP A 24 -6.22 -3.80 13.09
C ASP A 24 -7.12 -3.23 11.98
N ALA A 25 -7.11 -1.91 11.76
CA ALA A 25 -7.95 -1.28 10.77
C ALA A 25 -7.57 -1.69 9.34
N ASP A 26 -8.57 -1.96 8.53
CA ASP A 26 -8.36 -2.15 7.11
C ASP A 26 -8.21 -0.81 6.36
N TRP A 27 -7.96 -0.87 5.05
CA TRP A 27 -7.81 0.33 4.24
C TRP A 27 -9.08 1.21 4.24
N HIS A 28 -10.27 0.63 4.25
CA HIS A 28 -11.53 1.38 4.16
C HIS A 28 -11.83 2.13 5.46
N GLU A 29 -11.40 1.58 6.59
CA GLU A 29 -11.49 2.23 7.91
C GLU A 29 -10.44 3.34 8.07
N LEU A 30 -9.24 3.13 7.51
CA LEU A 30 -8.10 4.04 7.67
C LEU A 30 -8.07 5.18 6.64
N GLU A 31 -8.59 4.95 5.44
CA GLU A 31 -8.61 5.94 4.34
C GLU A 31 -9.26 7.28 4.73
N PRO A 32 -10.45 7.34 5.39
CA PRO A 32 -11.09 8.59 5.75
C PRO A 32 -10.25 9.42 6.74
N VAL A 33 -9.54 8.74 7.65
CA VAL A 33 -8.65 9.39 8.63
C VAL A 33 -7.48 10.05 7.92
N LEU A 34 -6.81 9.31 7.02
CA LEU A 34 -5.71 9.85 6.22
C LEU A 34 -6.17 11.01 5.33
N ARG A 35 -7.32 10.87 4.68
CA ARG A 35 -7.90 11.95 3.86
C ARG A 35 -8.11 13.21 4.68
N ALA A 36 -8.74 13.11 5.86
CA ALA A 36 -9.02 14.26 6.71
C ALA A 36 -7.73 14.93 7.24
N GLN A 37 -6.67 14.16 7.48
CA GLN A 37 -5.36 14.72 7.84
C GLN A 37 -4.70 15.41 6.63
N TRP A 38 -4.69 14.74 5.48
CA TRP A 38 -4.19 15.29 4.22
C TRP A 38 -4.88 16.61 3.87
N GLU A 39 -6.19 16.67 4.10
CA GLU A 39 -7.01 17.83 3.81
C GLU A 39 -6.79 19.03 4.76
N ARG A 40 -5.96 18.90 5.79
CA ARG A 40 -5.61 19.99 6.72
C ARG A 40 -4.22 20.57 6.50
N MET A 41 -3.34 19.92 5.73
CA MET A 41 -1.96 20.36 5.52
C MET A 41 -1.85 21.33 4.33
N PRO A 42 -0.93 22.29 4.27
CA PRO A 42 -0.68 23.02 3.02
C PRO A 42 -0.03 22.06 1.99
N ARG A 43 -0.76 21.71 0.92
CA ARG A 43 -0.34 20.73 -0.11
C ARG A 43 -0.61 21.25 -1.52
N ALA A 44 0.21 20.84 -2.50
CA ALA A 44 0.01 21.20 -3.90
C ALA A 44 -0.82 20.19 -4.69
N ILE A 45 -1.05 18.99 -4.16
CA ILE A 45 -1.81 17.92 -4.82
C ILE A 45 -3.05 17.50 -4.01
N GLY A 46 -4.12 17.16 -4.72
CA GLY A 46 -5.37 16.69 -4.13
C GLY A 46 -5.26 15.27 -3.55
N TRP A 47 -6.23 14.91 -2.70
CA TRP A 47 -6.30 13.57 -2.12
C TRP A 47 -6.37 12.48 -3.17
N ASP A 48 -7.17 12.65 -4.23
CA ASP A 48 -7.32 11.63 -5.29
C ASP A 48 -5.99 11.31 -5.98
N THR A 49 -5.09 12.28 -6.09
CA THR A 49 -3.73 12.08 -6.61
C THR A 49 -2.82 11.36 -5.61
N ALA A 50 -2.97 11.63 -4.32
CA ALA A 50 -2.15 11.05 -3.26
C ALA A 50 -2.61 9.64 -2.81
N ARG A 51 -3.92 9.35 -2.93
CA ARG A 51 -4.58 8.12 -2.45
C ARG A 51 -3.90 6.83 -2.92
N PRO A 52 -3.51 6.66 -4.20
CA PRO A 52 -2.86 5.43 -4.65
C PRO A 52 -1.53 5.16 -3.92
N SER A 53 -0.75 6.22 -3.64
CA SER A 53 0.52 6.13 -2.92
C SER A 53 0.30 5.79 -1.45
N ALA A 54 -0.69 6.41 -0.79
CA ALA A 54 -1.07 6.06 0.58
C ALA A 54 -1.49 4.58 0.69
N ALA A 55 -2.33 4.10 -0.23
CA ALA A 55 -2.74 2.70 -0.27
C ALA A 55 -1.56 1.74 -0.50
N ALA A 56 -0.55 2.15 -1.28
CA ALA A 56 0.67 1.37 -1.46
C ALA A 56 1.53 1.30 -0.19
N HIS A 57 1.67 2.42 0.54
CA HIS A 57 2.36 2.44 1.83
C HIS A 57 1.65 1.59 2.86
N PHE A 58 0.32 1.68 2.97
CA PHE A 58 -0.48 0.84 3.87
C PHE A 58 -0.27 -0.66 3.61
N ARG A 59 -0.35 -1.09 2.34
CA ARG A 59 -0.08 -2.48 1.94
C ARG A 59 1.34 -2.91 2.31
N SER A 60 2.32 -2.02 2.18
CA SER A 60 3.71 -2.31 2.55
C SER A 60 3.88 -2.49 4.06
N LEU A 61 3.09 -1.78 4.88
CA LEU A 61 3.11 -1.92 6.35
C LEU A 61 2.49 -3.23 6.84
N ARG A 62 1.46 -3.73 6.16
CA ARG A 62 0.81 -5.02 6.48
C ARG A 62 1.65 -6.25 6.09
N GLY A 63 2.85 -6.04 5.55
CA GLY A 63 3.65 -7.08 4.90
C GLY A 63 3.12 -7.38 3.50
N LEU A 64 4.02 -7.78 2.60
CA LEU A 64 3.56 -8.43 1.37
C LEU A 64 2.74 -9.66 1.79
N PRO A 65 1.59 -9.95 1.14
CA PRO A 65 0.95 -11.25 1.33
C PRO A 65 2.03 -12.31 1.09
N ASP A 66 2.09 -13.31 1.97
CA ASP A 66 3.03 -14.42 1.86
C ASP A 66 2.99 -14.91 0.41
N ALA A 67 4.16 -15.00 -0.23
CA ALA A 67 4.22 -15.25 -1.67
C ALA A 67 3.46 -16.54 -1.95
N ALA A 68 2.29 -16.44 -2.57
CA ALA A 68 1.50 -17.61 -2.93
C ALA A 68 2.41 -18.52 -3.76
N GLU A 69 2.59 -19.76 -3.31
CA GLU A 69 3.42 -20.73 -4.03
C GLU A 69 2.92 -20.81 -5.47
N VAL A 70 3.80 -20.44 -6.41
CA VAL A 70 3.49 -20.59 -7.83
C VAL A 70 3.51 -22.09 -8.10
N VAL A 71 2.36 -22.74 -8.01
CA VAL A 71 2.19 -24.10 -8.50
C VAL A 71 2.30 -24.01 -10.01
N GLY A 72 3.53 -24.22 -10.51
CA GLY A 72 3.77 -24.42 -11.93
C GLY A 72 2.94 -25.63 -12.36
N VAL A 73 1.99 -25.42 -13.26
CA VAL A 73 1.38 -26.53 -13.98
C VAL A 73 2.49 -27.08 -14.86
N ASP A 74 3.08 -28.19 -14.44
CA ASP A 74 4.07 -28.93 -15.23
C ASP A 74 3.39 -29.35 -16.56
N PRO A 75 3.83 -28.85 -17.73
CA PRO A 75 3.28 -29.29 -19.01
C PRO A 75 3.82 -30.67 -19.43
N ALA A 76 4.66 -31.33 -18.62
CA ALA A 76 5.33 -32.60 -18.95
C ALA A 76 4.84 -33.81 -18.12
N GLY A 77 3.57 -33.82 -17.71
CA GLY A 77 2.89 -35.04 -17.23
C GLY A 77 2.63 -36.10 -18.32
N ALA A 78 3.24 -35.97 -19.50
CA ALA A 78 3.19 -36.97 -20.56
C ALA A 78 4.41 -37.91 -20.43
N ARG A 79 4.20 -38.97 -19.65
CA ARG A 79 4.64 -40.34 -19.95
C ARG A 79 6.16 -40.58 -20.02
N GLN A 80 6.71 -41.13 -18.93
CA GLN A 80 7.74 -42.18 -19.03
C GLN A 80 7.56 -43.21 -17.90
N GLU A 81 6.82 -44.27 -18.19
CA GLU A 81 7.12 -45.60 -17.64
C GLU A 81 8.46 -46.03 -18.26
N LEU A 82 9.49 -46.21 -17.43
CA LEU A 82 10.66 -46.99 -17.81
C LEU A 82 11.12 -47.83 -16.62
N THR A 83 10.84 -49.14 -16.79
CA THR A 83 11.43 -50.33 -16.16
C THR A 83 10.93 -50.72 -14.77
#